data_AF-A0A958LRE6-F1
#
_entry.id   AF-A0A958LRE6-F1
#
_cell.length_a   1.000
_cell.length_b   1.000
_cell.length_c   1.000
_cell.angle_alpha   90.00
_cell.angle_beta   90.00
_cell.angle_gamma   90.00
#
_symmetry.space_group_name_H-M   'P 1'
#
loop_
_entity.id
_entity.type
_entity.pdbx_description
1 polymer ?
#
loop_
_entity_poly.entity_id
_entity_poly.type
_entity_poly.pdbx_seq_one_letter_code
_entity_poly.pdbx_strand_id
1 'polypeptide(L)'
;MVWRHLILLALSLSLSSCASYFLRKECNKTNWFSHGQKVAMSGKRLDADDYVKSCQKVEAEIHWGNLDRGFKSGMDDYCKPQSAYGVGKKGENFNYDMCSSSDVPKLKTAYNKGIVAYCKPDNGYRVGAQGQAYQNVCVEQDEEAFLKRYYEGRKVYLTTQIENKEAEIKALDAKIAEGERERNNLTFRLRRVPLVQKKAVTKASAGQQQLSPAEEAAIRQREELTDDIRRVERSIKSARNQQDSLRKEIGSLKTERNSLQ
;
A
#
# COMPACT_ATOMS: atom_id res chain seq x y z
N MET A 1 -22.47 2.07 29.63
CA MET A 1 -21.90 1.34 28.48
C MET A 1 -22.31 1.95 27.13
N VAL A 2 -23.58 2.33 26.95
CA VAL A 2 -24.14 2.92 25.71
C VAL A 2 -23.44 4.21 25.25
N TRP A 3 -23.08 5.11 26.16
CA TRP A 3 -22.39 6.38 25.83
C TRP A 3 -21.00 6.17 25.17
N ARG A 4 -20.24 5.15 25.62
CA ARG A 4 -18.92 4.83 25.04
C ARG A 4 -19.04 4.28 23.62
N HIS A 5 -20.12 3.55 23.33
CA HIS A 5 -20.43 3.09 21.97
C HIS A 5 -20.95 4.22 21.08
N LEU A 6 -21.71 5.18 21.63
CA LEU A 6 -22.16 6.37 20.90
C LEU A 6 -21.02 7.32 20.53
N ILE A 7 -20.04 7.54 21.42
CA ILE A 7 -18.83 8.33 21.09
C ILE A 7 -18.00 7.63 20.00
N LEU A 8 -17.84 6.30 20.08
CA LEU A 8 -17.09 5.54 19.06
C LEU A 8 -17.80 5.52 17.70
N LEU A 9 -19.14 5.53 17.66
CA LEU A 9 -19.94 5.67 16.43
C LEU A 9 -19.88 7.09 15.86
N ALA A 10 -19.95 8.14 16.68
CA ALA A 10 -19.84 9.52 16.21
C ALA A 10 -18.43 9.85 15.68
N LEU A 11 -17.38 9.27 16.30
CA LEU A 11 -16.00 9.41 15.82
C LEU A 11 -15.77 8.64 14.51
N SER A 12 -16.44 7.50 14.28
CA SER A 12 -16.31 6.78 13.01
C SER A 12 -17.05 7.45 11.84
N LEU A 13 -18.20 8.08 12.08
CA LEU A 13 -18.92 8.86 11.06
C LEU A 13 -18.19 10.15 10.63
N SER A 14 -17.35 10.72 11.50
CA SER A 14 -16.61 11.95 11.17
C SER A 14 -15.36 11.71 10.32
N LEU A 15 -14.68 10.55 10.46
CA LEU A 15 -13.51 10.24 9.63
C LEU A 15 -13.84 9.86 8.18
N SER A 16 -14.98 9.19 7.92
CA SER A 16 -15.42 8.86 6.56
C SER A 16 -15.82 10.11 5.76
N SER A 17 -16.32 11.14 6.44
CA SER A 17 -16.69 12.43 5.86
C SER A 17 -15.49 13.17 5.25
N CYS A 18 -14.32 13.11 5.90
CA CYS A 18 -13.11 13.77 5.41
C CYS A 18 -12.59 13.15 4.10
N ALA A 19 -12.50 11.81 4.02
CA ALA A 19 -12.02 11.12 2.83
C ALA A 19 -12.94 11.37 1.62
N SER A 20 -14.26 11.31 1.82
CA SER A 20 -15.25 11.63 0.78
C SER A 20 -15.18 13.09 0.35
N TYR A 21 -14.95 14.03 1.28
CA TYR A 21 -14.79 15.45 0.96
C TYR A 21 -13.58 15.70 0.05
N PHE A 22 -12.41 15.15 0.40
CA PHE A 22 -11.19 15.35 -0.39
C PHE A 22 -11.31 14.74 -1.77
N LEU A 23 -11.82 13.51 -1.87
CA LEU A 23 -12.06 12.86 -3.16
C LEU A 23 -13.04 13.67 -4.01
N ARG A 24 -14.18 14.11 -3.46
CA ARG A 24 -15.15 14.95 -4.19
C ARG A 24 -14.51 16.24 -4.70
N LYS A 25 -13.68 16.89 -3.87
CA LYS A 25 -12.94 18.11 -4.26
C LYS A 25 -11.96 17.84 -5.41
N GLU A 26 -11.30 16.68 -5.41
CA GLU A 26 -10.42 16.26 -6.51
C GLU A 26 -11.22 16.04 -7.79
N CYS A 27 -12.29 15.23 -7.73
CA CYS A 27 -13.18 14.95 -8.85
C CYS A 27 -13.73 16.25 -9.49
N ASN A 28 -14.16 17.22 -8.68
CA ASN A 28 -14.70 18.49 -9.17
C ASN A 28 -13.64 19.38 -9.86
N LYS A 29 -12.35 19.13 -9.64
CA LYS A 29 -11.25 19.82 -10.34
C LYS A 29 -10.75 19.07 -11.58
N THR A 30 -11.23 17.85 -11.79
CA THR A 30 -10.74 17.00 -12.86
C THR A 30 -11.15 17.53 -14.23
N ASN A 31 -10.19 17.59 -15.14
CA ASN A 31 -10.49 17.79 -16.56
C ASN A 31 -11.04 16.48 -17.13
N TRP A 32 -12.37 16.36 -17.13
CA TRP A 32 -13.07 15.15 -17.54
C TRP A 32 -12.81 14.75 -19.00
N PHE A 33 -12.56 15.70 -19.90
CA PHE A 33 -12.18 15.38 -21.28
C PHE A 33 -10.82 14.69 -21.35
N SER A 34 -9.80 15.28 -20.71
CA SER A 34 -8.46 14.68 -20.67
C SER A 34 -8.46 13.33 -19.93
N HIS A 35 -9.26 13.20 -18.85
CA HIS A 35 -9.43 11.92 -18.17
C HIS A 35 -10.02 10.85 -19.10
N GLY A 36 -11.10 11.18 -19.83
CA GLY A 36 -11.70 10.28 -20.81
C GLY A 36 -10.71 9.81 -21.87
N GLN A 37 -9.92 10.73 -22.43
CA GLN A 37 -8.86 10.39 -23.39
C GLN A 37 -7.87 9.38 -22.79
N LYS A 38 -7.42 9.61 -21.55
CA LYS A 38 -6.48 8.70 -20.87
C LYS A 38 -7.09 7.31 -20.63
N VAL A 39 -8.36 7.24 -20.21
CA VAL A 39 -9.04 5.95 -20.01
C VAL A 39 -9.06 5.16 -21.32
N ALA A 40 -9.46 5.80 -22.42
CA ALA A 40 -9.46 5.16 -23.74
C ALA A 40 -8.06 4.69 -24.18
N MET A 41 -7.06 5.55 -24.04
CA MET A 41 -5.66 5.24 -24.40
C MET A 41 -5.03 4.15 -23.54
N SER A 42 -5.59 3.87 -22.36
CA SER A 42 -5.20 2.74 -21.51
C SER A 42 -5.83 1.40 -21.91
N GLY A 43 -6.67 1.38 -22.96
CA GLY A 43 -7.38 0.18 -23.39
C GLY A 43 -8.53 -0.24 -22.46
N LYS A 44 -9.00 0.67 -21.60
CA LYS A 44 -10.13 0.45 -20.68
C LYS A 44 -11.38 1.15 -21.19
N ARG A 45 -12.55 0.62 -20.87
CA ARG A 45 -13.85 1.31 -21.03
C ARG A 45 -14.15 2.16 -19.80
N LEU A 46 -15.00 3.18 -19.95
CA LEU A 46 -15.34 4.10 -18.85
C LEU A 46 -15.98 3.41 -17.64
N ASP A 47 -16.77 2.36 -17.88
CA ASP A 47 -17.39 1.52 -16.85
C ASP A 47 -16.39 0.61 -16.13
N ALA A 48 -15.17 0.46 -16.65
CA ALA A 48 -14.07 -0.23 -15.99
C ALA A 48 -13.13 0.73 -15.23
N ASP A 49 -13.38 2.05 -15.27
CA ASP A 49 -12.51 3.03 -14.62
C ASP A 49 -12.86 3.23 -13.14
N ASP A 50 -11.94 2.85 -12.25
CA ASP A 50 -12.14 2.93 -10.81
C ASP A 50 -12.24 4.36 -10.29
N TYR A 51 -11.56 5.32 -10.94
CA TYR A 51 -11.61 6.72 -10.56
C TYR A 51 -12.99 7.32 -10.83
N VAL A 52 -13.54 7.12 -12.04
CA VAL A 52 -14.92 7.51 -12.38
C VAL A 52 -15.92 6.88 -11.41
N LYS A 53 -15.81 5.57 -11.13
CA LYS A 53 -16.67 4.89 -10.15
C LYS A 53 -16.56 5.51 -8.76
N SER A 54 -15.35 5.86 -8.32
CA SER A 54 -15.13 6.45 -7.00
C SER A 54 -15.73 7.85 -6.91
N CYS A 55 -15.60 8.66 -7.97
CA CYS A 55 -16.22 9.97 -8.07
C CYS A 55 -17.76 9.89 -8.10
N GLN A 56 -18.34 8.88 -8.76
CA GLN A 56 -19.77 8.62 -8.73
C GLN A 56 -20.26 8.30 -7.30
N LYS A 57 -19.54 7.45 -6.56
CA LYS A 57 -19.89 7.04 -5.19
C LYS A 57 -19.94 8.20 -4.18
N VAL A 58 -19.12 9.24 -4.39
CA VAL A 58 -19.12 10.44 -3.55
C VAL A 58 -19.99 11.57 -4.10
N GLU A 59 -20.81 11.27 -5.11
CA GLU A 59 -21.74 12.21 -5.75
C GLU A 59 -21.04 13.49 -6.21
N ALA A 60 -19.83 13.35 -6.76
CA ALA A 60 -19.08 14.46 -7.33
C ALA A 60 -19.71 14.97 -8.63
N GLU A 61 -19.40 16.22 -8.99
CA GLU A 61 -19.83 16.80 -10.26
C GLU A 61 -18.97 16.24 -11.40
N ILE A 62 -19.55 15.29 -12.15
CA ILE A 62 -18.91 14.67 -13.32
C ILE A 62 -19.53 15.25 -14.59
N HIS A 63 -18.73 15.93 -15.40
CA HIS A 63 -19.16 16.41 -16.70
C HIS A 63 -19.18 15.27 -17.73
N TRP A 64 -20.22 14.43 -17.70
CA TRP A 64 -20.37 13.24 -18.56
C TRP A 64 -20.17 13.51 -20.04
N GLY A 65 -20.70 14.62 -20.56
CA GLY A 65 -20.51 14.99 -21.96
C GLY A 65 -19.05 15.31 -22.31
N ASN A 66 -18.27 15.86 -21.38
CA ASN A 66 -16.83 16.08 -21.61
C ASN A 66 -16.06 14.76 -21.50
N LEU A 67 -16.40 13.94 -20.52
CA LEU A 67 -15.81 12.61 -20.31
C LEU A 67 -16.01 11.70 -21.52
N ASP A 68 -17.23 11.59 -22.03
CA ASP A 68 -17.58 10.79 -23.20
C ASP A 68 -16.90 11.32 -24.48
N ARG A 69 -16.91 12.64 -24.71
CA ARG A 69 -16.20 13.24 -25.87
C ARG A 69 -14.69 12.98 -25.82
N GLY A 70 -14.09 13.13 -24.63
CA GLY A 70 -12.69 12.84 -24.41
C GLY A 70 -12.38 11.36 -24.66
N PHE A 71 -13.22 10.47 -24.14
CA PHE A 71 -13.10 9.03 -24.36
C PHE A 71 -13.16 8.67 -25.84
N LYS A 72 -14.16 9.18 -26.59
CA LYS A 72 -14.28 8.99 -28.04
C LYS A 72 -13.04 9.49 -28.79
N SER A 73 -12.57 10.69 -28.46
CA SER A 73 -11.34 11.24 -29.03
C SER A 73 -10.12 10.36 -28.72
N GLY A 74 -10.01 9.81 -27.50
CA GLY A 74 -8.92 8.90 -27.17
C GLY A 74 -9.04 7.54 -27.88
N MET A 75 -10.25 7.05 -28.14
CA MET A 75 -10.44 5.83 -28.92
C MET A 75 -9.96 6.00 -30.37
N ASP A 76 -10.18 7.17 -30.98
CA ASP A 76 -9.69 7.46 -32.33
C ASP A 76 -8.15 7.33 -32.41
N ASP A 77 -7.44 7.70 -31.35
CA ASP A 77 -5.98 7.54 -31.24
C ASP A 77 -5.56 6.12 -30.83
N TYR A 78 -6.28 5.48 -29.92
CA TYR A 78 -6.00 4.14 -29.44
C TYR A 78 -6.13 3.10 -30.54
N CYS A 79 -7.15 3.22 -31.40
CA CYS A 79 -7.42 2.32 -32.53
C CYS A 79 -6.57 2.62 -33.78
N LYS A 80 -5.34 3.12 -33.60
CA LYS A 80 -4.34 3.31 -34.66
C LYS A 80 -3.26 2.23 -34.63
N PRO A 81 -2.70 1.82 -35.79
CA PRO A 81 -1.61 0.86 -35.86
C PRO A 81 -0.40 1.25 -34.98
N GLN A 82 -0.06 2.53 -34.90
CA GLN A 82 1.05 3.03 -34.09
C GLN A 82 0.81 2.78 -32.59
N SER A 83 -0.42 2.99 -32.12
CA SER A 83 -0.82 2.71 -30.74
C SER A 83 -0.78 1.22 -30.44
N ALA A 84 -1.34 0.39 -31.32
CA ALA A 84 -1.28 -1.08 -31.20
C ALA A 84 0.17 -1.60 -31.16
N TYR A 85 1.04 -1.11 -32.03
CA TYR A 85 2.48 -1.39 -32.00
C TYR A 85 3.11 -0.96 -30.66
N GLY A 86 2.77 0.23 -30.17
CA GLY A 86 3.28 0.74 -28.90
C GLY A 86 2.89 -0.12 -27.69
N VAL A 87 1.63 -0.57 -27.64
CA VAL A 87 1.14 -1.49 -26.61
C VAL A 87 1.87 -2.84 -26.67
N GLY A 88 2.00 -3.42 -27.88
CA GLY A 88 2.76 -4.66 -28.07
C GLY A 88 4.23 -4.51 -27.67
N LYS A 89 4.87 -3.39 -28.02
CA LYS A 89 6.28 -3.12 -27.65
C LYS A 89 6.50 -3.00 -26.13
N LYS A 90 5.45 -2.67 -25.37
CA LYS A 90 5.47 -2.67 -23.90
C LYS A 90 5.17 -4.04 -23.29
N GLY A 91 4.70 -5.01 -24.08
CA GLY A 91 4.27 -6.33 -23.60
C GLY A 91 2.93 -6.31 -22.88
N GLU A 92 2.10 -5.30 -23.15
CA GLU A 92 0.75 -5.17 -22.59
C GLU A 92 -0.28 -5.81 -23.54
N ASN A 93 -1.43 -6.24 -23.01
CA ASN A 93 -2.52 -6.77 -23.84
C ASN A 93 -3.27 -5.63 -24.54
N PHE A 94 -3.45 -5.74 -25.86
CA PHE A 94 -4.26 -4.78 -26.62
C PHE A 94 -5.74 -5.19 -26.61
N ASN A 95 -6.61 -4.28 -26.16
CA ASN A 95 -8.06 -4.46 -26.16
C ASN A 95 -8.66 -4.17 -27.55
N TYR A 96 -8.88 -5.22 -28.35
CA TYR A 96 -9.46 -5.10 -29.70
C TYR A 96 -10.96 -4.79 -29.68
N ASP A 97 -11.68 -5.11 -28.61
CA ASP A 97 -13.13 -4.93 -28.49
C ASP A 97 -13.54 -3.45 -28.43
N MET A 98 -12.58 -2.56 -28.27
CA MET A 98 -12.80 -1.11 -28.32
C MET A 98 -12.77 -0.55 -29.75
N CYS A 99 -12.29 -1.32 -30.72
CA CYS A 99 -12.09 -0.87 -32.09
C CYS A 99 -13.11 -1.49 -33.05
N SER A 100 -13.32 -0.84 -34.19
CA SER A 100 -14.16 -1.38 -35.26
C SER A 100 -13.60 -2.70 -35.77
N SER A 101 -14.45 -3.67 -36.06
CA SER A 101 -14.05 -4.99 -36.59
C SER A 101 -13.25 -4.88 -37.89
N SER A 102 -13.54 -3.86 -38.71
CA SER A 102 -12.80 -3.56 -39.95
C SER A 102 -11.33 -3.15 -39.70
N ASP A 103 -11.02 -2.60 -38.53
CA ASP A 103 -9.67 -2.16 -38.18
C ASP A 103 -8.84 -3.26 -37.50
N VAL A 104 -9.49 -4.26 -36.91
CA VAL A 104 -8.81 -5.31 -36.13
C VAL A 104 -7.67 -6.00 -36.89
N PRO A 105 -7.79 -6.37 -38.18
CA PRO A 105 -6.69 -7.03 -38.90
C PRO A 105 -5.40 -6.20 -38.97
N LYS A 106 -5.50 -4.90 -39.25
CA LYS A 106 -4.33 -4.00 -39.31
C LYS A 106 -3.74 -3.75 -37.92
N LEU A 107 -4.60 -3.68 -36.88
CA LEU A 107 -4.16 -3.51 -35.50
C LEU A 107 -3.42 -4.74 -34.98
N LYS A 108 -3.93 -5.96 -35.22
CA LYS A 108 -3.25 -7.22 -34.88
C LYS A 108 -1.87 -7.30 -35.51
N THR A 109 -1.76 -6.93 -36.79
CA THR A 109 -0.48 -6.91 -37.51
C THR A 109 0.53 -5.96 -36.85
N ALA A 110 0.09 -4.75 -36.48
CA ALA A 110 0.97 -3.76 -35.84
C ALA A 110 1.33 -4.16 -34.40
N TYR A 111 0.37 -4.68 -33.64
CA TYR A 111 0.58 -5.22 -32.31
C TYR A 111 1.61 -6.35 -32.30
N ASN A 112 1.46 -7.33 -33.20
CA ASN A 112 2.41 -8.45 -33.31
C ASN A 112 3.83 -7.98 -33.64
N LYS A 113 3.99 -6.93 -34.47
CA LYS A 113 5.31 -6.30 -34.69
C LYS A 113 5.89 -5.70 -33.40
N GLY A 114 5.04 -5.14 -32.55
CA GLY A 114 5.40 -4.65 -31.22
C GLY A 114 5.83 -5.80 -30.30
N ILE A 115 5.04 -6.88 -30.26
CA ILE A 115 5.32 -8.09 -29.47
C ILE A 115 6.66 -8.70 -29.86
N VAL A 116 6.98 -8.85 -31.15
CA VAL A 116 8.30 -9.32 -31.60
C VAL A 116 9.44 -8.44 -31.07
N ALA A 117 9.23 -7.13 -30.95
CA ALA A 117 10.23 -6.24 -30.35
C ALA A 117 10.32 -6.41 -28.82
N TYR A 118 9.22 -6.71 -28.15
CA TYR A 118 9.15 -6.95 -26.71
C TYR A 118 9.78 -8.30 -26.33
N CYS A 119 9.47 -9.38 -27.04
CA CYS A 119 9.84 -10.76 -26.75
C CYS A 119 11.32 -11.11 -27.01
N LYS A 120 12.18 -10.10 -27.04
CA LYS A 120 13.64 -10.31 -27.13
C LYS A 120 14.20 -10.77 -25.79
N PRO A 121 15.16 -11.71 -25.76
CA PRO A 121 15.77 -12.18 -24.52
C PRO A 121 16.32 -11.06 -23.61
N ASP A 122 16.97 -10.04 -24.17
CA ASP A 122 17.47 -8.89 -23.41
C ASP A 122 16.36 -8.09 -22.72
N ASN A 123 15.21 -7.96 -23.38
CA ASN A 123 14.03 -7.34 -22.77
C ASN A 123 13.46 -8.23 -21.66
N GLY A 124 13.46 -9.55 -21.83
CA GLY A 124 13.08 -10.50 -20.78
C GLY A 124 13.83 -10.22 -19.48
N TYR A 125 15.17 -10.21 -19.53
CA TYR A 125 16.00 -9.90 -18.36
C TYR A 125 15.65 -8.56 -17.73
N ARG A 126 15.53 -7.49 -18.54
CA ARG A 126 15.21 -6.15 -18.03
C ARG A 126 13.85 -6.11 -17.33
N VAL A 127 12.83 -6.70 -17.94
CA VAL A 127 11.46 -6.76 -17.38
C VAL A 127 11.46 -7.52 -16.05
N GLY A 128 12.13 -8.68 -16.01
CA GLY A 128 12.26 -9.48 -14.79
C GLY A 128 13.01 -8.73 -13.68
N ALA A 129 14.13 -8.09 -14.01
CA ALA A 129 14.96 -7.32 -13.07
C ALA A 129 14.25 -6.07 -12.53
N GLN A 130 13.29 -5.52 -13.27
CA GLN A 130 12.43 -4.42 -12.82
C GLN A 130 11.26 -4.90 -11.94
N GLY A 131 11.08 -6.21 -11.77
CA GLY A 131 9.99 -6.77 -10.97
C GLY A 131 8.62 -6.71 -11.67
N GLN A 132 8.58 -6.45 -12.97
CA GLN A 132 7.35 -6.43 -13.74
C GLN A 132 6.79 -7.86 -13.91
N ALA A 133 5.47 -7.98 -13.98
CA ALA A 133 4.81 -9.26 -14.22
C ALA A 133 4.66 -9.51 -15.73
N TYR A 134 5.11 -10.68 -16.19
CA TYR A 134 4.93 -11.11 -17.57
C TYR A 134 3.46 -11.45 -17.88
N GLN A 135 2.97 -10.96 -19.02
CA GLN A 135 1.55 -11.03 -19.42
C GLN A 135 1.23 -12.19 -20.39
N ASN A 136 2.14 -13.15 -20.58
CA ASN A 136 1.97 -14.29 -21.52
C ASN A 136 1.64 -13.84 -22.96
N VAL A 137 2.35 -12.82 -23.44
CA VAL A 137 2.10 -12.20 -24.74
C VAL A 137 3.04 -12.66 -25.86
N CYS A 138 4.14 -13.32 -25.51
CA CYS A 138 5.05 -13.93 -26.48
C CYS A 138 4.49 -15.25 -27.01
N VAL A 139 4.97 -15.70 -28.17
CA VAL A 139 4.53 -16.95 -28.80
C VAL A 139 5.72 -17.82 -29.17
N GLU A 140 5.52 -19.14 -29.09
CA GLU A 140 6.46 -20.16 -29.57
C GLU A 140 7.89 -20.02 -29.02
N GLN A 141 8.91 -20.13 -29.89
CA GLN A 141 10.32 -20.17 -29.52
C GLN A 141 10.83 -18.84 -28.95
N ASP A 142 10.20 -17.72 -29.31
CA ASP A 142 10.53 -16.41 -28.74
C ASP A 142 10.18 -16.33 -27.25
N GLU A 143 9.14 -17.06 -26.83
CA GLU A 143 8.72 -17.09 -25.42
C GLU A 143 9.71 -17.86 -24.55
N GLU A 144 10.24 -19.00 -24.98
CA GLU A 144 11.19 -19.79 -24.19
C GLU A 144 12.47 -18.98 -23.88
N ALA A 145 13.06 -18.37 -24.92
CA ALA A 145 14.27 -17.57 -24.78
C ALA A 145 14.03 -16.29 -23.95
N PHE A 146 12.86 -15.66 -24.10
CA PHE A 146 12.44 -14.54 -23.28
C PHE A 146 12.28 -14.94 -21.81
N LEU A 147 11.54 -16.01 -21.53
CA LEU A 147 11.23 -16.47 -20.17
C LEU A 147 12.47 -16.84 -19.39
N LYS A 148 13.43 -17.55 -20.04
CA LYS A 148 14.72 -17.85 -19.43
C LYS A 148 15.41 -16.60 -18.90
N ARG A 149 15.54 -15.57 -19.74
CA ARG A 149 16.17 -14.31 -19.35
C ARG A 149 15.32 -13.53 -18.34
N TYR A 150 13.99 -13.55 -18.49
CA TYR A 150 13.07 -12.97 -17.53
C TYR A 150 13.22 -13.57 -16.13
N TYR A 151 13.36 -14.89 -16.00
CA TYR A 151 13.61 -15.55 -14.72
C TYR A 151 14.96 -15.19 -14.11
N GLU A 152 16.02 -15.09 -14.93
CA GLU A 152 17.32 -14.59 -14.47
C GLU A 152 17.21 -13.16 -13.90
N GLY A 153 16.54 -12.26 -14.61
CA GLY A 153 16.29 -10.90 -14.12
C GLY A 153 15.41 -10.89 -12.86
N ARG A 154 14.34 -11.69 -12.85
CA ARG A 154 13.42 -11.80 -11.71
C ARG A 154 14.13 -12.30 -10.45
N LYS A 155 15.10 -13.21 -10.56
CA LYS A 155 15.96 -13.64 -9.45
C LYS A 155 16.75 -12.46 -8.86
N VAL A 156 17.25 -11.54 -9.69
CA VAL A 156 17.93 -10.31 -9.24
C VAL A 156 16.97 -9.39 -8.47
N TYR A 157 15.79 -9.15 -9.03
CA TYR A 157 14.76 -8.36 -8.35
C TYR A 157 14.40 -8.94 -6.98
N LEU A 158 14.07 -10.23 -6.93
CA LEU A 158 13.67 -10.92 -5.70
C LEU A 158 14.79 -10.89 -4.64
N THR A 159 16.04 -11.07 -5.07
CA THR A 159 17.20 -11.00 -4.16
C THR A 159 17.33 -9.60 -3.55
N THR A 160 17.22 -8.55 -4.38
CA THR A 160 17.25 -7.16 -3.90
C THR A 160 16.11 -6.87 -2.92
N GLN A 161 14.89 -7.35 -3.19
CA GLN A 161 13.76 -7.19 -2.29
C GLN A 161 13.95 -7.90 -0.95
N ILE A 162 14.54 -9.11 -0.98
CA ILE A 162 14.87 -9.87 0.24
C ILE A 162 15.90 -9.09 1.06
N GLU A 163 16.99 -8.63 0.45
CA GLU A 163 18.06 -7.90 1.14
C GLU A 163 17.55 -6.60 1.78
N ASN A 164 16.71 -5.83 1.06
CA ASN A 164 16.11 -4.61 1.60
C ASN A 164 15.23 -4.89 2.83
N LYS A 165 14.42 -5.95 2.79
CA LYS A 165 13.56 -6.34 3.93
C LYS A 165 14.38 -6.91 5.09
N GLU A 166 15.47 -7.63 4.82
CA GLU A 166 16.40 -8.10 5.85
C GLU A 166 17.12 -6.91 6.53
N ALA A 167 17.47 -5.86 5.78
CA ALA A 167 18.00 -4.62 6.34
C ALA A 167 16.97 -3.88 7.22
N GLU A 168 15.70 -3.85 6.82
CA GLU A 168 14.62 -3.29 7.64
C GLU A 168 14.43 -4.07 8.95
N ILE A 169 14.48 -5.41 8.89
CA ILE A 169 14.48 -6.26 10.08
C ILE A 169 15.63 -5.88 11.02
N LYS A 170 16.85 -5.72 10.50
CA LYS A 170 18.01 -5.31 11.31
C LYS A 170 17.82 -3.95 11.98
N ALA A 171 17.18 -2.99 11.31
CA ALA A 171 16.84 -1.70 11.89
C ALA A 171 15.79 -1.84 13.01
N LEU A 172 14.79 -2.70 12.82
CA LEU A 172 13.80 -3.00 13.86
C LEU A 172 14.42 -3.70 15.07
N ASP A 173 15.39 -4.59 14.87
CA ASP A 173 16.13 -5.24 15.96
C ASP A 173 16.87 -4.22 16.82
N ALA A 174 17.53 -3.24 16.20
CA ALA A 174 18.19 -2.15 16.92
C ALA A 174 17.18 -1.32 17.74
N LYS A 175 16.02 -1.00 17.16
CA LYS A 175 14.94 -0.27 17.82
C LYS A 175 14.35 -1.05 19.01
N ILE A 176 14.18 -2.36 18.87
CA ILE A 176 13.73 -3.23 19.95
C ILE A 176 14.75 -3.23 21.08
N ALA A 177 16.03 -3.42 20.77
CA ALA A 177 17.10 -3.43 21.77
C ALA A 177 17.23 -2.08 22.51
N GLU A 178 17.08 -0.96 21.81
CA GLU A 178 17.00 0.37 22.42
C GLU A 178 15.78 0.52 23.33
N GLY A 179 14.59 0.16 22.84
CA GLY A 179 13.37 0.19 23.65
C GLY A 179 13.47 -0.68 24.90
N GLU A 180 14.09 -1.87 24.81
CA GLU A 180 14.29 -2.75 25.95
C GLU A 180 15.23 -2.14 27.00
N ARG A 181 16.31 -1.49 26.57
CA ARG A 181 17.22 -0.75 27.46
C ARG A 181 16.48 0.39 28.17
N GLU A 182 15.68 1.16 27.44
CA GLU A 182 14.91 2.27 28.02
C GLU A 182 13.85 1.78 29.00
N ARG A 183 13.08 0.75 28.62
CA ARG A 183 12.10 0.11 29.51
C ARG A 183 12.76 -0.35 30.81
N ASN A 184 13.95 -0.96 30.73
CA ASN A 184 14.69 -1.41 31.90
C ASN A 184 15.15 -0.23 32.78
N ASN A 185 15.61 0.87 32.18
CA ASN A 185 15.97 2.10 32.89
C ASN A 185 14.76 2.69 33.64
N LEU A 186 13.64 2.88 32.94
CA LEU A 186 12.40 3.38 33.52
C LEU A 186 11.88 2.48 34.64
N THR A 187 11.95 1.16 34.44
CA THR A 187 11.57 0.18 35.48
C THR A 187 12.44 0.32 36.72
N PHE A 188 13.74 0.54 36.56
CA PHE A 188 14.65 0.78 37.67
C PHE A 188 14.33 2.10 38.40
N ARG A 189 14.07 3.18 37.66
CA ARG A 189 13.61 4.45 38.22
C ARG A 189 12.31 4.28 39.02
N LEU A 190 11.34 3.54 38.47
CA LEU A 190 10.06 3.25 39.12
C LEU A 190 10.23 2.47 40.44
N ARG A 191 11.18 1.53 40.48
CA ARG A 191 11.48 0.76 41.71
C ARG A 191 12.07 1.62 42.82
N ARG A 192 12.77 2.71 42.48
CA ARG A 192 13.34 3.65 43.45
C ARG A 192 12.30 4.61 44.04
N VAL A 193 11.14 4.79 43.39
CA VAL A 193 10.06 5.65 43.92
C VAL A 193 9.28 4.88 45.00
N PRO A 194 9.16 5.42 46.24
CA PRO A 194 8.49 4.74 47.34
C PRO A 194 7.06 4.30 46.99
N LEU A 195 6.66 3.14 47.51
CA LEU A 195 5.27 2.68 47.45
C LEU A 195 4.46 3.38 48.54
N VAL A 196 3.49 4.21 48.13
CA VAL A 196 2.52 4.81 49.06
C VAL A 196 1.33 3.85 49.17
N GLN A 197 1.24 3.14 50.30
CA GLN A 197 0.06 2.33 50.59
C GLN A 197 -1.06 3.25 51.07
N LYS A 198 -2.17 3.34 50.32
CA LYS A 198 -3.42 3.87 50.87
C LYS A 198 -3.87 2.92 51.97
N LYS A 199 -3.66 3.29 53.24
CA LYS A 199 -4.24 2.54 54.37
C LYS A 199 -5.74 2.47 54.14
N ALA A 200 -6.29 1.26 54.14
CA ALA A 200 -7.74 1.06 54.07
C ALA A 200 -8.35 1.66 55.34
N VAL A 201 -9.03 2.80 55.20
CA VAL A 201 -9.76 3.42 56.31
C VAL A 201 -10.91 2.49 56.67
N THR A 202 -10.77 1.74 57.76
CA THR A 202 -11.91 1.13 58.43
C THR A 202 -12.78 2.27 58.97
N LYS A 203 -14.10 2.12 58.82
CA LYS A 203 -15.15 3.15 59.06
C LYS A 203 -15.16 3.82 60.45
N ALA A 204 -14.21 3.53 61.34
CA ALA A 204 -14.10 4.08 62.69
C ALA A 204 -13.23 5.35 62.81
N SER A 205 -12.55 5.80 61.75
CA SER A 205 -11.78 7.04 61.75
C SER A 205 -12.20 7.96 60.60
N ALA A 206 -13.24 8.75 60.85
CA ALA A 206 -13.66 9.86 59.98
C ALA A 206 -12.72 11.08 60.09
N GLY A 207 -11.41 10.83 59.98
CA GLY A 207 -10.41 11.87 59.74
C GLY A 207 -9.91 11.71 58.32
N GLN A 208 -10.13 12.70 57.46
CA GLN A 208 -9.51 12.76 56.14
C GLN A 208 -7.99 12.66 56.32
N GLN A 209 -7.42 11.48 56.11
CA GLN A 209 -5.98 11.31 56.15
C GLN A 209 -5.43 11.94 54.87
N GLN A 210 -5.09 13.23 54.96
CA GLN A 210 -4.51 14.00 53.87
C GLN A 210 -3.12 13.43 53.56
N LEU A 211 -2.92 13.01 52.31
CA LEU A 211 -1.61 12.59 51.82
C LEU A 211 -0.64 13.76 52.00
N SER A 212 0.58 13.48 52.46
CA SER A 212 1.63 14.49 52.48
C SER A 212 1.98 14.90 51.03
N PRO A 213 2.44 16.15 50.80
CA PRO A 213 2.88 16.57 49.47
C PRO A 213 3.93 15.64 48.84
N ALA A 214 4.77 15.00 49.67
CA ALA A 214 5.77 14.03 49.24
C ALA A 214 5.14 12.71 48.75
N GLU A 215 4.09 12.22 49.42
CA GLU A 215 3.35 11.05 48.99
C GLU A 215 2.58 11.30 47.69
N GLU A 216 1.95 12.48 47.55
CA GLU A 216 1.30 12.87 46.30
C GLU A 216 2.30 12.99 45.14
N ALA A 217 3.49 13.54 45.38
CA ALA A 217 4.56 13.60 44.39
C ALA A 217 5.05 12.19 43.98
N ALA A 218 5.23 11.29 44.94
CA ALA A 218 5.62 9.90 44.66
C ALA A 218 4.56 9.16 43.83
N ILE A 219 3.27 9.32 44.14
CA ILE A 219 2.17 8.72 43.36
C ILE A 219 2.21 9.21 41.91
N ARG A 220 2.27 10.54 41.71
CA ARG A 220 2.33 11.15 40.36
C ARG A 220 3.55 10.65 39.58
N GLN A 221 4.73 10.61 40.20
CA GLN A 221 5.94 10.15 39.55
C GLN A 221 5.87 8.66 39.16
N ARG A 222 5.23 7.82 39.99
CA ARG A 222 5.01 6.40 39.65
C ARG A 222 4.04 6.24 38.48
N GLU A 223 2.97 7.02 38.43
CA GLU A 223 2.01 7.01 37.33
C GLU A 223 2.68 7.39 36.01
N GLU A 224 3.45 8.49 36.00
CA GLU A 224 4.22 8.93 34.84
C GLU A 224 5.18 7.85 34.34
N LEU A 225 6.04 7.31 35.21
CA LEU A 225 6.99 6.26 34.85
C LEU A 225 6.29 4.98 34.35
N THR A 226 5.13 4.64 34.92
CA THR A 226 4.35 3.48 34.48
C THR A 226 3.78 3.70 33.08
N ASP A 227 3.28 4.90 32.79
CA ASP A 227 2.78 5.23 31.47
C ASP A 227 3.89 5.34 30.43
N ASP A 228 5.08 5.79 30.82
CA ASP A 228 6.28 5.79 29.96
C ASP A 228 6.67 4.36 29.59
N ILE A 229 6.76 3.46 30.58
CA ILE A 229 7.04 2.03 30.36
C ILE A 229 6.01 1.44 29.38
N ARG A 230 4.71 1.67 29.61
CA ARG A 230 3.65 1.20 28.71
C ARG A 230 3.77 1.74 27.29
N ARG A 231 4.22 2.99 27.11
CA ARG A 231 4.47 3.57 25.79
C ARG A 231 5.62 2.85 25.08
N VAL A 232 6.74 2.62 25.78
CA VAL A 232 7.90 1.90 25.24
C VAL A 232 7.53 0.45 24.90
N GLU A 233 6.81 -0.26 25.77
CA GLU A 233 6.35 -1.64 25.53
C GLU A 233 5.46 -1.75 24.29
N ARG A 234 4.54 -0.79 24.09
CA ARG A 234 3.72 -0.73 22.87
C ARG A 234 4.57 -0.54 21.61
N SER A 235 5.61 0.30 21.69
CA SER A 235 6.54 0.53 20.57
C SER A 235 7.35 -0.73 20.22
N ILE A 236 7.89 -1.43 21.23
CA ILE A 236 8.59 -2.72 21.06
C ILE A 236 7.65 -3.75 20.43
N LYS A 237 6.42 -3.88 20.95
CA LYS A 237 5.43 -4.82 20.42
C LYS A 237 5.11 -4.52 18.96
N SER A 238 4.92 -3.25 18.61
CA SER A 238 4.68 -2.83 17.23
C SER A 238 5.85 -3.19 16.31
N ALA A 239 7.09 -2.96 16.75
CA ALA A 239 8.29 -3.30 15.98
C ALA A 239 8.41 -4.82 15.74
N ARG A 240 8.13 -5.64 16.76
CA ARG A 240 8.11 -7.11 16.63
C ARG A 240 7.04 -7.58 15.64
N ASN A 241 5.84 -7.02 15.69
CA ASN A 241 4.78 -7.35 14.74
C ASN A 241 5.19 -7.03 13.29
N GLN A 242 5.86 -5.90 13.08
CA GLN A 242 6.38 -5.51 11.76
C GLN A 242 7.46 -6.49 11.29
N GLN A 243 8.38 -6.90 12.18
CA GLN A 243 9.40 -7.90 11.90
C GLN A 243 8.79 -9.23 11.46
N ASP A 244 7.74 -9.69 12.13
CA ASP A 244 7.05 -10.95 11.78
C ASP A 244 6.34 -10.86 10.42
N SER A 245 5.79 -9.70 10.06
CA SER A 245 5.25 -9.47 8.70
C SER A 245 6.35 -9.57 7.66
N LEU A 246 7.46 -8.86 7.85
CA LEU A 246 8.60 -8.86 6.93
C LEU A 246 9.19 -10.26 6.74
N ARG A 247 9.29 -11.05 7.81
CA ARG A 247 9.76 -12.44 7.75
C ARG A 247 8.86 -13.32 6.87
N LYS A 248 7.54 -13.16 6.97
CA LYS A 248 6.58 -13.87 6.10
C LYS A 248 6.74 -13.47 4.65
N GLU A 249 6.86 -12.17 4.38
CA GLU A 249 7.08 -11.65 3.02
C GLU A 249 8.38 -12.16 2.42
N ILE A 250 9.49 -12.14 3.17
CA ILE A 250 10.77 -12.72 2.76
C ILE A 250 10.61 -14.22 2.45
N GLY A 251 9.85 -14.95 3.27
CA GLY A 251 9.53 -16.36 3.02
C GLY A 251 8.88 -16.57 1.65
N SER A 252 7.85 -15.78 1.32
CA SER A 252 7.18 -15.83 0.01
C SER A 252 8.13 -15.49 -1.14
N LEU A 253 8.95 -14.44 -1.00
CA LEU A 253 9.93 -14.05 -2.02
C LEU A 253 11.00 -15.13 -2.24
N LYS A 254 11.46 -15.79 -1.18
CA LYS A 254 12.42 -16.92 -1.26
C LYS A 254 11.79 -18.12 -1.98
N THR A 255 10.53 -18.44 -1.67
CA THR A 255 9.79 -19.50 -2.37
C THR A 255 9.66 -19.22 -3.86
N GLU A 256 9.22 -18.01 -4.24
CA GLU A 256 9.12 -17.60 -5.65
C GLU A 256 10.48 -17.74 -6.33
N ARG A 257 11.54 -17.12 -5.77
CA ARG A 257 12.89 -17.14 -6.35
C ARG A 257 13.40 -18.55 -6.59
N ASN A 258 13.14 -19.47 -5.67
CA ASN A 258 13.58 -20.86 -5.77
C ASN A 258 12.74 -21.69 -6.77
N SER A 259 11.50 -21.27 -7.07
CA SER A 259 10.66 -21.91 -8.09
C SER A 259 10.99 -21.49 -9.52
N LEU A 260 11.73 -20.38 -9.71
CA LEU A 260 12.14 -19.91 -11.02
C LEU A 260 13.24 -20.82 -11.56
N GLN A 261 12.95 -21.55 -12.63
CA GLN A 261 13.94 -22.37 -13.36
C GLN A 261 14.85 -21.47 -14.19
#